data_AF-A0A1Q2YB87-F1
#
_entry.id   AF-A0A1Q2YB87-F1
#
_cell.length_a   1.000
_cell.length_b   1.000
_cell.length_c   1.000
_cell.angle_alpha   90.00
_cell.angle_beta   90.00
_cell.angle_gamma   90.00
#
_symmetry.space_group_name_H-M   'P 1'
#
loop_
_entity.id
_entity.type
_entity.pdbx_description
1 polymer ?
#
loop_
_entity_poly.entity_id
_entity_poly.type
_entity_poly.pdbx_seq_one_letter_code
_entity_poly.pdbx_strand_id
1 'polypeptide(L)'
;MPALALSVTDIGEKRQPAPLTYKKWAYVLGSALLIWFALGFYKTSPAVVTNFKTSSSAPKCPTSPKFEIKEHEQIQYILHDEGFRNKSAEIFGRALQVATVVYDVMPDYSEFAKFHEYLEKHFPLVYKTAKVHKVNQYGLVFEFAGTNPDLKPIMLTAHQDTVPIGDPSDWSEDPFSGRYDGKEVHGRGASDCKNLLVGLMEAMEKFIEDEKADFKRGVLLAFGFDEEKSGFDGARKIGEYLVDYLGKDSVFFIVDEGPNMCTETMGDYYAMLITGEKGYVDLIANIVTPGGHSSLPKDHTSIGMMSYFLTSYEDEMYQSVLPDQNPLLNTLECAAEQGHLPEAIRSVALSARDNSVAKEKLIEYIEQDWLLKYNIRTSQAVDIVYGGDKSNSLPRNVTAYINHRIAYGNSVDTVFHKALKYAKMTAKKFDIGLTFHGRTIFPVTENGLMVLDYFGELLNPAATTPVWGDAWDTLTGHMRAFYEEEVYPGKFHVGAEQNYIIAPSVMTPNTDTRHYWDLTGNIFKSTPGVSNLFDYMPHGPDEAIDMDSHLNVIAFYYNFFASALNQ
;
A
#
# COMPACT_ATOMS: atom_id res chain seq x y z
N MET A 1 -12.83 -73.66 -21.59
CA MET A 1 -12.35 -72.38 -22.18
C MET A 1 -12.43 -71.33 -21.09
N PRO A 2 -11.30 -71.01 -20.44
CA PRO A 2 -11.24 -70.16 -19.26
C PRO A 2 -10.93 -68.70 -19.64
N ALA A 3 -11.53 -67.73 -18.94
CA ALA A 3 -11.13 -66.33 -19.03
C ALA A 3 -9.91 -66.11 -18.12
N LEU A 4 -8.81 -65.66 -18.74
CA LEU A 4 -7.52 -65.41 -18.12
C LEU A 4 -7.59 -64.35 -17.02
N ALA A 5 -6.95 -64.65 -15.89
CA ALA A 5 -6.30 -63.67 -15.05
C ALA A 5 -5.02 -63.17 -15.77
N LEU A 6 -4.78 -61.86 -15.78
CA LEU A 6 -3.51 -61.27 -16.15
C LEU A 6 -3.07 -60.26 -15.08
N SER A 7 -1.81 -60.41 -14.72
CA SER A 7 -1.09 -59.79 -13.61
C SER A 7 -0.67 -58.35 -13.90
N VAL A 8 -0.50 -57.62 -12.81
CA VAL A 8 0.33 -56.43 -12.68
C VAL A 8 1.75 -56.73 -13.18
N THR A 9 2.25 -55.95 -14.15
CA THR A 9 3.59 -55.31 -14.20
C THR A 9 3.79 -54.59 -15.55
N ASP A 10 4.35 -53.38 -15.47
CA ASP A 10 4.99 -52.57 -16.52
C ASP A 10 4.19 -52.05 -17.72
N ILE A 11 3.61 -50.85 -17.54
CA ILE A 11 3.58 -49.84 -18.60
C ILE A 11 3.87 -48.45 -17.98
N GLY A 12 5.12 -48.00 -18.14
CA GLY A 12 5.48 -46.61 -18.39
C GLY A 12 5.58 -45.69 -17.18
N GLU A 13 6.81 -45.54 -16.66
CA GLU A 13 7.28 -44.29 -16.06
C GLU A 13 6.93 -43.12 -17.01
N LYS A 14 5.89 -42.37 -16.67
CA LYS A 14 5.71 -41.04 -17.24
C LYS A 14 6.81 -40.17 -16.67
N ARG A 15 7.85 -39.94 -17.47
CA ARG A 15 8.78 -38.81 -17.29
C ARG A 15 7.96 -37.56 -16.98
N GLN A 16 8.10 -37.05 -15.76
CA GLN A 16 7.69 -35.68 -15.48
C GLN A 16 8.47 -34.77 -16.43
N PRO A 17 7.82 -33.79 -17.09
CA PRO A 17 8.58 -32.75 -17.77
C PRO A 17 9.45 -32.06 -16.72
N ALA A 18 10.73 -31.88 -17.03
CA ALA A 18 11.66 -31.15 -16.18
C ALA A 18 11.04 -29.78 -15.79
N PRO A 19 11.21 -29.32 -14.54
CA PRO A 19 10.70 -28.01 -14.14
C PRO A 19 11.33 -26.97 -15.05
N LEU A 20 10.50 -26.30 -15.85
CA LEU A 20 10.88 -25.10 -16.58
C LEU A 20 11.24 -24.07 -15.52
N THR A 21 12.54 -23.83 -15.33
CA THR A 21 13.08 -22.91 -14.35
C THR A 21 12.44 -21.52 -14.50
N TYR A 22 11.67 -21.14 -13.48
CA TYR A 22 10.98 -19.85 -13.30
C TYR A 22 11.88 -18.62 -13.60
N LYS A 23 13.19 -18.78 -13.41
CA LYS A 23 14.23 -17.78 -13.72
C LYS A 23 14.13 -17.18 -15.12
N LYS A 24 13.76 -17.93 -16.16
CA LYS A 24 13.68 -17.37 -17.54
C LYS A 24 12.45 -16.50 -17.79
N TRP A 25 11.37 -16.64 -17.00
CA TRP A 25 10.17 -15.81 -17.15
C TRP A 25 10.19 -14.59 -16.24
N ALA A 26 10.79 -14.68 -15.05
CA ALA A 26 10.97 -13.53 -14.16
C ALA A 26 11.83 -12.42 -14.83
N TYR A 27 12.93 -12.80 -15.51
CA TYR A 27 13.70 -11.84 -16.30
C TYR A 27 12.93 -11.30 -17.52
N VAL A 28 12.08 -12.12 -18.17
CA VAL A 28 11.30 -11.68 -19.33
C VAL A 28 10.11 -10.80 -18.92
N LEU A 29 9.50 -10.99 -17.75
CA LEU A 29 8.42 -10.15 -17.23
C LEU A 29 8.93 -8.85 -16.60
N GLY A 30 10.02 -8.89 -15.82
CA GLY A 30 10.66 -7.68 -15.27
C GLY A 30 11.27 -6.78 -16.36
N SER A 31 11.91 -7.37 -17.37
CA SER A 31 12.41 -6.59 -18.52
C SER A 31 11.30 -6.22 -19.52
N ALA A 32 10.23 -6.99 -19.67
CA ALA A 32 9.07 -6.58 -20.47
C ALA A 32 8.28 -5.44 -19.81
N LEU A 33 8.23 -5.36 -18.48
CA LEU A 33 7.65 -4.23 -17.73
C LEU A 33 8.45 -2.95 -17.93
N LEU A 34 9.79 -3.02 -17.90
CA LEU A 34 10.68 -1.89 -18.20
C LEU A 34 10.61 -1.47 -19.69
N ILE A 35 10.50 -2.42 -20.61
CA ILE A 35 10.33 -2.15 -22.04
C ILE A 35 8.93 -1.59 -22.34
N TRP A 36 7.89 -1.96 -21.58
CA TRP A 36 6.56 -1.36 -21.70
C TRP A 36 6.46 0.02 -21.07
N PHE A 37 7.25 0.33 -20.03
CA PHE A 37 7.40 1.72 -19.56
C PHE A 37 8.05 2.61 -20.64
N ALA A 38 9.03 2.07 -21.38
CA ALA A 38 9.68 2.80 -22.48
C ALA A 38 8.85 2.82 -23.79
N LEU A 39 8.04 1.79 -24.08
CA LEU A 39 7.27 1.65 -25.32
C LEU A 39 5.78 1.99 -25.20
N GLY A 40 5.22 2.05 -23.99
CA GLY A 40 3.84 2.46 -23.73
C GLY A 40 3.58 3.91 -24.16
N PHE A 41 4.62 4.75 -24.08
CA PHE A 41 4.59 6.11 -24.62
C PHE A 41 4.62 6.19 -26.16
N TYR A 42 4.99 5.12 -26.87
CA TYR A 42 5.20 5.14 -28.33
C TYR A 42 4.05 4.57 -29.16
N LYS A 43 2.99 4.02 -28.54
CA LYS A 43 1.89 3.38 -29.27
C LYS A 43 0.52 4.04 -29.12
N THR A 44 0.46 5.33 -28.81
CA THR A 44 -0.76 6.10 -29.08
C THR A 44 -0.76 6.54 -30.55
N SER A 45 -1.66 5.99 -31.36
CA SER A 45 -2.08 6.67 -32.60
C SER A 45 -2.46 8.11 -32.23
N PRO A 46 -2.12 9.13 -33.04
CA PRO A 46 -2.41 10.51 -32.70
C PRO A 46 -3.92 10.73 -32.80
N ALA A 47 -4.63 10.50 -31.69
CA ALA A 47 -5.93 11.09 -31.48
C ALA A 47 -5.74 12.60 -31.59
N VAL A 48 -6.54 13.26 -32.42
CA VAL A 48 -6.44 14.69 -32.75
C VAL A 48 -6.25 15.51 -31.47
N VAL A 49 -5.00 15.96 -31.26
CA VAL A 49 -4.59 16.77 -30.13
C VAL A 49 -5.11 18.17 -30.39
N THR A 50 -6.24 18.48 -29.77
CA THR A 50 -6.68 19.86 -29.59
C THR A 50 -5.81 20.43 -28.49
N ASN A 51 -4.87 21.31 -28.81
CA ASN A 51 -4.15 22.07 -27.79
C ASN A 51 -5.16 22.90 -27.00
N PHE A 52 -5.42 22.50 -25.76
CA PHE A 52 -6.28 23.25 -24.86
C PHE A 52 -5.51 24.44 -24.31
N LYS A 53 -6.15 25.61 -24.30
CA LYS A 53 -5.61 26.78 -23.58
C LYS A 53 -6.06 26.68 -22.12
N THR A 54 -5.09 26.73 -21.21
CA THR A 54 -5.36 26.81 -19.78
C THR A 54 -6.05 28.14 -19.44
N SER A 55 -7.06 28.11 -18.56
CA SER A 55 -7.81 29.30 -18.14
C SER A 55 -7.16 30.04 -16.96
N SER A 56 -6.33 29.34 -16.17
CA SER A 56 -5.69 29.86 -14.96
C SER A 56 -4.17 29.90 -15.08
N SER A 57 -3.57 30.95 -14.51
CA SER A 57 -2.12 31.12 -14.36
C SER A 57 -1.59 30.68 -12.99
N ALA A 58 -2.47 30.21 -12.09
CA ALA A 58 -2.05 29.73 -10.78
C ALA A 58 -1.33 28.38 -10.92
N PRO A 59 -0.24 28.15 -10.16
CA PRO A 59 0.46 26.86 -10.18
C PRO A 59 -0.47 25.76 -9.69
N LYS A 60 -0.49 24.63 -10.41
CA LYS A 60 -1.28 23.43 -10.07
C LYS A 60 -0.47 22.44 -9.24
N CYS A 61 0.85 22.44 -9.41
CA CYS A 61 1.76 21.65 -8.63
C CYS A 61 2.29 22.44 -7.43
N PRO A 62 2.12 21.93 -6.21
CA PRO A 62 2.75 22.51 -5.03
C PRO A 62 4.27 22.55 -5.12
N THR A 63 4.85 23.69 -4.77
CA THR A 63 6.30 23.81 -4.58
C THR A 63 6.57 24.50 -3.27
N SER A 64 7.29 23.81 -2.40
CA SER A 64 7.64 24.31 -1.07
C SER A 64 9.06 24.85 -1.06
N PRO A 65 9.35 25.92 -0.30
CA PRO A 65 10.72 26.38 -0.10
C PRO A 65 11.53 25.30 0.60
N LYS A 66 12.83 25.23 0.28
CA LYS A 66 13.74 24.32 0.98
C LYS A 66 13.97 24.80 2.40
N PHE A 67 14.03 23.88 3.34
CA PHE A 67 14.54 24.17 4.68
C PHE A 67 16.07 24.13 4.68
N GLU A 68 16.68 24.91 5.57
CA GLU A 68 18.11 24.89 5.79
C GLU A 68 18.54 23.52 6.36
N ILE A 69 19.56 22.91 5.74
CA ILE A 69 20.23 21.73 6.29
C ILE A 69 21.08 22.17 7.49
N LYS A 70 20.71 21.72 8.69
CA LYS A 70 21.46 22.04 9.91
C LYS A 70 22.58 21.05 10.21
N GLU A 71 22.50 19.86 9.61
CA GLU A 71 23.23 18.67 10.06
C GLU A 71 24.08 18.04 8.95
N HIS A 72 24.58 18.85 8.02
CA HIS A 72 25.30 18.38 6.83
C HIS A 72 26.39 17.33 7.14
N GLU A 73 27.31 17.62 8.07
CA GLU A 73 28.40 16.70 8.40
C GLU A 73 27.90 15.35 8.92
N GLN A 74 26.84 15.36 9.74
CA GLN A 74 26.27 14.15 10.32
C GLN A 74 25.42 13.36 9.31
N ILE A 75 24.73 14.04 8.41
CA ILE A 75 24.02 13.44 7.27
C ILE A 75 25.03 12.71 6.37
N GLN A 76 26.10 13.38 5.96
CA GLN A 76 27.13 12.79 5.11
C GLN A 76 27.85 11.62 5.79
N TYR A 77 28.08 11.71 7.11
CA TYR A 77 28.57 10.58 7.90
C TYR A 77 27.62 9.37 7.83
N ILE A 78 26.32 9.58 8.07
CA ILE A 78 25.31 8.49 8.01
C ILE A 78 25.25 7.87 6.62
N LEU A 79 25.30 8.68 5.56
CA LEU A 79 25.16 8.22 4.18
C LEU A 79 26.40 7.50 3.64
N HIS A 80 27.60 7.85 4.11
CA HIS A 80 28.85 7.46 3.42
C HIS A 80 29.91 6.80 4.30
N ASP A 81 29.81 6.87 5.63
CA ASP A 81 30.78 6.19 6.49
C ASP A 81 30.58 4.67 6.46
N GLU A 82 31.63 3.93 6.07
CA GLU A 82 31.57 2.46 5.99
C GLU A 82 31.35 1.82 7.37
N GLY A 83 31.87 2.43 8.44
CA GLY A 83 31.70 1.95 9.80
C GLY A 83 30.24 2.04 10.25
N PHE A 84 29.63 3.21 10.03
CA PHE A 84 28.21 3.44 10.30
C PHE A 84 27.33 2.50 9.47
N ARG A 85 27.57 2.42 8.16
CA ARG A 85 26.84 1.52 7.24
C ARG A 85 26.87 0.08 7.72
N ASN A 86 28.05 -0.46 8.05
CA ASN A 86 28.16 -1.86 8.49
C ASN A 86 27.48 -2.10 9.85
N LYS A 87 27.57 -1.14 10.78
CA LYS A 87 26.88 -1.23 12.08
C LYS A 87 25.36 -1.18 11.91
N SER A 88 24.86 -0.26 11.10
CA SER A 88 23.43 -0.13 10.78
C SER A 88 22.91 -1.38 10.07
N ALA A 89 23.67 -1.93 9.12
CA ALA A 89 23.32 -3.19 8.47
C ALA A 89 23.26 -4.38 9.45
N GLU A 90 24.16 -4.42 10.46
CA GLU A 90 24.10 -5.44 11.51
C GLU A 90 22.85 -5.28 12.39
N ILE A 91 22.55 -4.06 12.86
CA ILE A 91 21.35 -3.77 13.65
C ILE A 91 20.10 -4.13 12.82
N PHE A 92 20.02 -3.66 11.59
CA PHE A 92 18.86 -3.95 10.76
C PHE A 92 18.73 -5.44 10.44
N GLY A 93 19.81 -6.12 10.04
CA GLY A 93 19.81 -7.56 9.80
C GLY A 93 19.39 -8.38 11.03
N ARG A 94 19.80 -7.99 12.23
CA ARG A 94 19.36 -8.64 13.48
C ARG A 94 17.87 -8.42 13.79
N ALA A 95 17.30 -7.30 13.39
CA ALA A 95 15.87 -7.05 13.51
C ALA A 95 15.04 -8.01 12.62
N LEU A 96 15.55 -8.35 11.43
CA LEU A 96 14.92 -9.30 10.50
C LEU A 96 14.95 -10.75 11.01
N GLN A 97 15.92 -11.11 11.85
CA GLN A 97 16.01 -12.44 12.48
C GLN A 97 14.88 -12.71 13.49
N VAL A 98 14.12 -11.69 13.92
CA VAL A 98 12.97 -11.86 14.82
C VAL A 98 11.70 -12.03 13.99
N ALA A 99 11.21 -13.26 13.87
CA ALA A 99 10.07 -13.60 13.01
C ALA A 99 8.71 -13.16 13.60
N THR A 100 8.38 -11.88 13.45
CA THR A 100 7.09 -11.27 13.81
C THR A 100 6.02 -11.50 12.72
N VAL A 101 5.83 -12.76 12.32
CA VAL A 101 4.91 -13.13 11.24
C VAL A 101 3.46 -13.11 11.72
N VAL A 102 2.56 -12.51 10.93
CA VAL A 102 1.11 -12.55 11.17
C VAL A 102 0.37 -13.27 10.04
N TYR A 103 -0.78 -13.86 10.39
CA TYR A 103 -1.72 -14.49 9.46
C TYR A 103 -3.10 -13.86 9.66
N ASP A 104 -4.01 -14.06 8.70
CA ASP A 104 -5.41 -13.58 8.78
C ASP A 104 -6.11 -13.95 10.10
N VAL A 105 -5.77 -15.12 10.65
CA VAL A 105 -6.23 -15.59 11.95
C VAL A 105 -5.03 -15.77 12.87
N MET A 106 -4.81 -14.79 13.75
CA MET A 106 -3.69 -14.79 14.68
C MET A 106 -4.17 -14.85 16.14
N PRO A 107 -4.00 -15.99 16.85
CA PRO A 107 -4.41 -16.12 18.25
C PRO A 107 -3.33 -15.72 19.26
N ASP A 108 -2.08 -15.59 18.82
CA ASP A 108 -0.93 -15.35 19.70
C ASP A 108 0.05 -14.36 19.06
N TYR A 109 0.46 -13.35 19.83
CA TYR A 109 1.43 -12.32 19.44
C TYR A 109 2.72 -12.40 20.30
N SER A 110 2.95 -13.51 21.00
CA SER A 110 4.07 -13.65 21.93
C SER A 110 5.45 -13.45 21.32
N GLU A 111 5.65 -13.72 20.03
CA GLU A 111 6.90 -13.47 19.31
C GLU A 111 7.29 -11.98 19.29
N PHE A 112 6.33 -11.07 19.35
CA PHE A 112 6.59 -9.62 19.40
C PHE A 112 7.29 -9.20 20.70
N ALA A 113 7.15 -9.98 21.79
CA ALA A 113 7.92 -9.74 23.01
C ALA A 113 9.43 -9.84 22.75
N LYS A 114 9.88 -10.80 21.94
CA LYS A 114 11.29 -10.96 21.56
C LYS A 114 11.76 -9.77 20.72
N PHE A 115 10.88 -9.24 19.88
CA PHE A 115 11.19 -8.04 19.09
C PHE A 115 11.30 -6.81 19.99
N HIS A 116 10.46 -6.67 21.01
CA HIS A 116 10.56 -5.59 21.99
C HIS A 116 11.86 -5.68 22.80
N GLU A 117 12.25 -6.87 23.25
CA GLU A 117 13.55 -7.11 23.91
C GLU A 117 14.72 -6.73 22.99
N TYR A 118 14.61 -7.05 21.70
CA TYR A 118 15.58 -6.65 20.70
C TYR A 118 15.68 -5.12 20.57
N LEU A 119 14.56 -4.43 20.42
CA LEU A 119 14.50 -2.97 20.28
C LEU A 119 15.04 -2.27 21.55
N GLU A 120 14.62 -2.69 22.74
CA GLU A 120 15.07 -2.09 24.01
C GLU A 120 16.58 -2.25 24.21
N LYS A 121 17.15 -3.39 23.78
CA LYS A 121 18.59 -3.63 23.86
C LYS A 121 19.41 -2.77 22.92
N HIS A 122 18.92 -2.52 21.70
CA HIS A 122 19.69 -1.82 20.65
C HIS A 122 19.41 -0.31 20.60
N PHE A 123 18.30 0.14 21.18
CA PHE A 123 17.92 1.56 21.27
C PHE A 123 17.72 2.03 22.72
N PRO A 124 18.72 1.83 23.61
CA PRO A 124 18.57 2.12 25.02
C PRO A 124 18.34 3.60 25.32
N LEU A 125 18.88 4.53 24.51
CA LEU A 125 18.68 5.97 24.73
C LEU A 125 17.25 6.39 24.39
N VAL A 126 16.68 5.86 23.30
CA VAL A 126 15.26 6.03 22.95
C VAL A 126 14.37 5.56 24.10
N TYR A 127 14.55 4.33 24.58
CA TYR A 127 13.71 3.78 25.65
C TYR A 127 13.88 4.53 26.99
N LYS A 128 15.08 5.06 27.26
CA LYS A 128 15.35 5.86 28.44
C LYS A 128 14.74 7.27 28.36
N THR A 129 14.68 7.86 27.17
CA THR A 129 14.28 9.26 26.96
C THR A 129 12.79 9.39 26.70
N ALA A 130 12.20 8.48 25.94
CA ALA A 130 10.78 8.50 25.61
C ALA A 130 9.90 8.06 26.78
N LYS A 131 8.68 8.57 26.82
CA LYS A 131 7.59 7.90 27.54
C LYS A 131 7.03 6.81 26.62
N VAL A 132 7.27 5.56 26.98
CA VAL A 132 6.84 4.40 26.18
C VAL A 132 5.45 3.94 26.61
N HIS A 133 4.50 3.92 25.67
CA HIS A 133 3.16 3.39 25.87
C HIS A 133 3.03 2.05 25.15
N LYS A 134 2.68 0.99 25.89
CA LYS A 134 2.31 -0.31 25.32
C LYS A 134 0.80 -0.40 25.16
N VAL A 135 0.32 -0.30 23.94
CA VAL A 135 -1.11 -0.31 23.60
C VAL A 135 -1.51 -1.69 23.12
N ASN A 136 -2.60 -2.24 23.67
CA ASN A 136 -3.05 -3.61 23.39
C ASN A 136 -1.92 -4.66 23.45
N GLN A 137 -1.09 -4.57 24.49
CA GLN A 137 0.10 -5.40 24.77
C GLN A 137 1.31 -5.16 23.85
N TYR A 138 1.14 -5.14 22.53
CA TYR A 138 2.26 -5.16 21.57
C TYR A 138 2.39 -3.92 20.68
N GLY A 139 1.39 -3.02 20.67
CA GLY A 139 1.50 -1.73 20.01
C GLY A 139 2.46 -0.83 20.79
N LEU A 140 3.41 -0.21 20.11
CA LEU A 140 4.41 0.66 20.74
C LEU A 140 4.16 2.11 20.36
N VAL A 141 4.11 3.00 21.34
CA VAL A 141 4.17 4.45 21.11
C VAL A 141 5.29 5.05 21.96
N PHE A 142 6.31 5.60 21.32
CA PHE A 142 7.37 6.38 21.96
C PHE A 142 6.99 7.85 21.88
N GLU A 143 6.64 8.44 23.03
CA GLU A 143 6.32 9.85 23.14
C GLU A 143 7.55 10.62 23.61
N PHE A 144 8.02 11.55 22.78
CA PHE A 144 9.02 12.55 23.16
C PHE A 144 8.35 13.92 23.25
N ALA A 145 8.22 14.41 24.48
CA ALA A 145 7.58 15.71 24.73
C ALA A 145 8.46 16.85 24.21
N GLY A 146 7.85 17.80 23.50
CA GLY A 146 8.51 19.05 23.13
C GLY A 146 8.50 20.05 24.28
N THR A 147 9.42 21.01 24.27
CA THR A 147 9.46 22.09 25.27
C THR A 147 8.34 23.10 25.15
N ASN A 148 7.65 23.16 24.00
CA ASN A 148 6.47 23.99 23.80
C ASN A 148 5.19 23.13 23.72
N PRO A 149 4.35 23.08 24.77
CA PRO A 149 3.14 22.27 24.80
C PRO A 149 2.02 22.77 23.86
N ASP A 150 2.13 24.00 23.32
CA ASP A 150 1.14 24.54 22.38
C ASP A 150 1.34 23.99 20.95
N LEU A 151 2.48 23.35 20.67
CA LEU A 151 2.77 22.76 19.36
C LEU A 151 2.31 21.29 19.34
N LYS A 152 1.32 21.00 18.49
CA LYS A 152 0.88 19.62 18.20
C LYS A 152 2.09 18.75 17.78
N PRO A 153 2.28 17.54 18.32
CA PRO A 153 3.40 16.69 17.93
C PRO A 153 3.27 16.22 16.47
N ILE A 154 4.39 15.83 15.87
CA ILE A 154 4.41 15.05 14.62
C ILE A 154 4.35 13.56 15.00
N MET A 155 3.68 12.74 14.19
CA MET A 155 3.64 11.30 14.39
C MET A 155 4.25 10.60 13.18
N LEU A 156 5.23 9.74 13.43
CA LEU A 156 5.88 8.90 12.42
C LEU A 156 5.50 7.45 12.71
N THR A 157 5.00 6.75 11.70
CA THR A 157 4.47 5.40 11.85
C THR A 157 5.22 4.40 10.99
N ALA A 158 5.20 3.16 11.47
CA ALA A 158 5.67 1.95 10.79
C ALA A 158 4.96 0.77 11.45
N HIS A 159 5.16 -0.44 10.96
CA HIS A 159 4.63 -1.65 11.61
C HIS A 159 5.74 -2.65 11.96
N GLN A 160 5.43 -3.54 12.90
CA GLN A 160 6.38 -4.53 13.43
C GLN A 160 6.26 -5.87 12.73
N ASP A 161 5.08 -6.17 12.18
CA ASP A 161 4.73 -7.46 11.65
C ASP A 161 5.25 -7.68 10.23
N THR A 162 5.11 -8.90 9.74
CA THR A 162 5.47 -9.26 8.38
C THR A 162 4.51 -10.34 7.87
N VAL A 163 4.29 -10.41 6.57
CA VAL A 163 3.55 -11.52 5.96
C VAL A 163 4.27 -12.88 6.11
N PRO A 164 3.55 -14.01 5.97
CA PRO A 164 4.16 -15.33 5.93
C PRO A 164 5.21 -15.49 4.83
N ILE A 165 6.20 -16.35 5.07
CA ILE A 165 7.28 -16.62 4.11
C ILE A 165 6.87 -17.54 2.95
N GLY A 166 5.67 -18.14 3.00
CA GLY A 166 5.24 -19.12 2.00
C GLY A 166 6.03 -20.44 2.09
N ASP A 167 6.33 -21.04 0.94
CA ASP A 167 7.17 -22.23 0.86
C ASP A 167 8.65 -21.84 1.01
N PRO A 168 9.37 -22.34 2.04
CA PRO A 168 10.79 -22.02 2.22
C PRO A 168 11.67 -22.40 1.02
N SER A 169 11.23 -23.32 0.14
CA SER A 169 11.97 -23.69 -1.07
C SER A 169 11.92 -22.66 -2.18
N ASP A 170 11.01 -21.68 -2.10
CA ASP A 170 10.97 -20.53 -3.00
C ASP A 170 12.06 -19.49 -2.68
N TRP A 171 12.65 -19.55 -1.48
CA TRP A 171 13.72 -18.66 -1.06
C TRP A 171 15.10 -19.21 -1.41
N SER A 172 15.97 -18.34 -1.90
CA SER A 172 17.37 -18.67 -2.21
C SER A 172 18.23 -18.86 -0.96
N GLU A 173 17.80 -18.30 0.17
CA GLU A 173 18.42 -18.39 1.48
C GLU A 173 17.38 -18.42 2.61
N ASP A 174 17.82 -18.46 3.87
CA ASP A 174 16.91 -18.37 5.01
C ASP A 174 16.17 -17.01 4.99
N PRO A 175 14.82 -16.98 4.94
CA PRO A 175 14.04 -15.74 4.92
C PRO A 175 14.25 -14.86 6.16
N PHE A 176 14.77 -15.41 7.25
CA PHE A 176 15.10 -14.65 8.46
C PHE A 176 16.61 -14.51 8.66
N SER A 177 17.43 -14.65 7.61
CA SER A 177 18.90 -14.55 7.73
C SER A 177 19.35 -13.15 8.19
N GLY A 178 18.69 -12.10 7.69
CA GLY A 178 19.15 -10.73 7.88
C GLY A 178 20.51 -10.47 7.24
N ARG A 179 20.87 -11.23 6.20
CA ARG A 179 22.21 -11.18 5.60
C ARG A 179 22.41 -9.85 4.87
N TYR A 180 23.47 -9.14 5.21
CA TYR A 180 23.98 -8.04 4.41
C TYR A 180 25.11 -8.53 3.49
N ASP A 181 24.98 -8.31 2.18
CA ASP A 181 25.95 -8.76 1.18
C ASP A 181 26.97 -7.68 0.73
N GLY A 182 26.93 -6.51 1.38
CA GLY A 182 27.74 -5.34 1.02
C GLY A 182 26.96 -4.30 0.19
N LYS A 183 25.78 -4.65 -0.31
CA LYS A 183 24.89 -3.75 -1.03
C LYS A 183 23.46 -3.79 -0.47
N GLU A 184 22.94 -4.98 -0.27
CA GLU A 184 21.55 -5.24 0.09
C GLU A 184 21.46 -6.04 1.38
N VAL A 185 20.42 -5.76 2.17
CA VAL A 185 20.05 -6.56 3.35
C VAL A 185 18.89 -7.46 2.96
N HIS A 186 19.06 -8.77 3.10
CA HIS A 186 18.12 -9.80 2.67
C HIS A 186 17.33 -10.35 3.86
N GLY A 187 16.02 -10.50 3.69
CA GLY A 187 15.13 -11.11 4.67
C GLY A 187 13.69 -10.60 4.60
N ARG A 188 12.75 -11.39 5.11
CA ARG A 188 11.34 -10.99 5.23
C ARG A 188 11.23 -9.77 6.14
N GLY A 189 10.58 -8.73 5.62
CA GLY A 189 10.44 -7.43 6.25
C GLY A 189 11.59 -6.46 5.99
N ALA A 190 12.54 -6.82 5.13
CA ALA A 190 13.61 -5.93 4.70
C ALA A 190 13.07 -4.68 3.99
N SER A 191 12.00 -4.82 3.22
CA SER A 191 11.34 -3.73 2.51
C SER A 191 10.02 -3.29 3.17
N ASP A 192 9.34 -4.21 3.86
CA ASP A 192 7.98 -4.01 4.40
C ASP A 192 7.82 -4.58 5.82
N CYS A 193 7.93 -3.79 6.88
CA CYS A 193 8.38 -2.40 6.90
C CYS A 193 9.39 -2.14 8.03
N LYS A 194 10.15 -3.18 8.39
CA LYS A 194 11.14 -3.08 9.48
C LYS A 194 12.29 -2.14 9.14
N ASN A 195 12.58 -1.90 7.86
CA ASN A 195 13.55 -0.87 7.45
C ASN A 195 13.15 0.52 7.96
N LEU A 196 11.88 0.89 7.83
CA LEU A 196 11.38 2.18 8.28
C LEU A 196 11.36 2.24 9.80
N LEU A 197 10.85 1.20 10.47
CA LEU A 197 10.82 1.13 11.94
C LEU A 197 12.23 1.24 12.54
N VAL A 198 13.16 0.40 12.07
CA VAL A 198 14.55 0.40 12.56
C VAL A 198 15.25 1.70 12.19
N GLY A 199 15.02 2.23 10.99
CA GLY A 199 15.60 3.52 10.57
C GLY A 199 15.13 4.71 11.40
N LEU A 200 13.84 4.74 11.78
CA LEU A 200 13.29 5.75 12.69
C LEU A 200 13.91 5.64 14.10
N MET A 201 14.08 4.41 14.60
CA MET A 201 14.70 4.16 15.90
C MET A 201 16.19 4.52 15.89
N GLU A 202 16.95 4.15 14.85
CA GLU A 202 18.35 4.53 14.68
C GLU A 202 18.54 6.05 14.54
N ALA A 203 17.68 6.72 13.77
CA ALA A 203 17.71 8.17 13.62
C ALA A 203 17.54 8.87 14.97
N MET A 204 16.54 8.46 15.75
CA MET A 204 16.26 9.05 17.06
C MET A 204 17.34 8.69 18.08
N GLU A 205 17.81 7.45 18.11
CA GLU A 205 18.92 7.00 18.99
C GLU A 205 20.18 7.83 18.73
N LYS A 206 20.57 7.98 17.46
CA LYS A 206 21.74 8.81 17.08
C LYS A 206 21.53 10.28 17.43
N PHE A 207 20.32 10.79 17.23
CA PHE A 207 19.98 12.18 17.57
C PHE A 207 20.06 12.46 19.08
N ILE A 208 19.66 11.50 19.92
CA ILE A 208 19.81 11.57 21.38
C ILE A 208 21.29 11.37 21.78
N GLU A 209 22.00 10.45 21.15
CA GLU A 209 23.45 10.24 21.36
C GLU A 209 24.26 11.52 21.12
N ASP A 210 23.84 12.31 20.13
CA ASP A 210 24.44 13.61 19.81
C ASP A 210 23.94 14.77 20.71
N GLU A 211 23.22 14.46 21.79
CA GLU A 211 22.71 15.40 22.80
C GLU A 211 21.68 16.42 22.26
N LYS A 212 20.86 16.05 21.26
CA LYS A 212 19.92 16.97 20.57
C LYS A 212 18.45 16.79 20.94
N ALA A 213 18.14 16.00 21.96
CA ALA A 213 16.77 15.69 22.37
C ALA A 213 15.99 16.85 23.04
N ASP A 214 16.46 18.09 22.94
CA ASP A 214 15.79 19.29 23.44
C ASP A 214 15.18 20.09 22.28
N PHE A 215 13.96 19.71 21.90
CA PHE A 215 13.24 20.31 20.77
C PHE A 215 11.89 20.92 21.19
N LYS A 216 11.41 21.90 20.42
CA LYS A 216 10.19 22.66 20.74
C LYS A 216 8.91 21.85 20.55
N ARG A 217 8.80 21.14 19.42
CA ARG A 217 7.61 20.37 19.04
C ARG A 217 7.82 18.89 19.38
N GLY A 218 6.85 18.28 20.04
CA GLY A 218 6.92 16.85 20.35
C GLY A 218 6.93 15.94 19.11
N VAL A 219 7.38 14.70 19.30
CA VAL A 219 7.29 13.65 18.28
C VAL A 219 6.79 12.35 18.89
N LEU A 220 5.92 11.67 18.15
CA LEU A 220 5.43 10.33 18.46
C LEU A 220 6.02 9.37 17.42
N LEU A 221 6.69 8.32 17.86
CA LEU A 221 6.97 7.15 17.01
C LEU A 221 5.96 6.06 17.38
N ALA A 222 5.09 5.67 16.46
CA ALA A 222 4.00 4.75 16.74
C ALA A 222 4.03 3.54 15.81
N PHE A 223 4.16 2.35 16.41
CA PHE A 223 4.38 1.11 15.70
C PHE A 223 3.26 0.09 15.94
N GLY A 224 2.49 -0.17 14.88
CA GLY A 224 1.50 -1.26 14.81
C GLY A 224 2.15 -2.64 14.86
N PHE A 225 1.35 -3.70 14.98
CA PHE A 225 1.85 -5.08 15.04
C PHE A 225 0.98 -6.08 14.27
N ASP A 226 0.06 -5.58 13.45
CA ASP A 226 -0.82 -6.39 12.62
C ASP A 226 -1.30 -5.67 11.35
N GLU A 227 -0.48 -4.76 10.79
CA GLU A 227 -0.79 -4.02 9.56
C GLU A 227 -1.15 -4.99 8.43
N GLU A 228 -0.40 -6.08 8.32
CA GLU A 228 -0.48 -7.07 7.23
C GLU A 228 -1.80 -7.88 7.28
N LYS A 229 -2.60 -7.70 8.33
CA LYS A 229 -4.00 -8.16 8.44
C LYS A 229 -4.98 -7.03 8.78
N SER A 230 -4.69 -5.82 8.32
CA SER A 230 -5.47 -4.57 8.41
C SER A 230 -5.41 -3.78 9.72
N GLY A 231 -4.47 -4.04 10.63
CA GLY A 231 -4.14 -3.14 11.75
C GLY A 231 -5.19 -3.05 12.86
N PHE A 232 -6.10 -4.03 12.98
CA PHE A 232 -7.25 -3.96 13.90
C PHE A 232 -6.87 -4.10 15.38
N ASP A 233 -5.81 -4.82 15.68
CA ASP A 233 -5.33 -5.06 17.05
C ASP A 233 -4.23 -4.07 17.46
N GLY A 234 -3.45 -3.59 16.51
CA GLY A 234 -2.36 -2.63 16.67
C GLY A 234 -2.80 -1.20 16.40
N ALA A 235 -2.75 -0.77 15.14
CA ALA A 235 -2.95 0.63 14.77
C ALA A 235 -4.31 1.20 15.17
N ARG A 236 -5.39 0.44 15.02
CA ARG A 236 -6.72 0.83 15.52
C ARG A 236 -6.69 1.14 17.01
N LYS A 237 -6.05 0.27 17.80
CA LYS A 237 -5.96 0.46 19.25
C LYS A 237 -5.05 1.61 19.62
N ILE A 238 -3.97 1.83 18.87
CA ILE A 238 -3.11 3.01 19.00
C ILE A 238 -3.91 4.29 18.69
N GLY A 239 -4.70 4.31 17.62
CA GLY A 239 -5.53 5.44 17.22
C GLY A 239 -6.59 5.77 18.28
N GLU A 240 -7.35 4.77 18.71
CA GLU A 240 -8.33 4.87 19.81
C GLU A 240 -7.65 5.42 21.09
N TYR A 241 -6.51 4.85 21.47
CA TYR A 241 -5.74 5.28 22.64
C TYR A 241 -5.24 6.73 22.54
N LEU A 242 -4.66 7.14 21.41
CA LEU A 242 -4.12 8.48 21.21
C LEU A 242 -5.22 9.54 21.16
N VAL A 243 -6.39 9.21 20.58
CA VAL A 243 -7.55 10.10 20.63
C VAL A 243 -8.04 10.28 22.08
N ASP A 244 -8.06 9.21 22.87
CA ASP A 244 -8.43 9.29 24.29
C ASP A 244 -7.37 10.05 25.12
N TYR A 245 -6.09 9.91 24.79
CA TYR A 245 -4.96 10.47 25.53
C TYR A 245 -4.67 11.95 25.17
N LEU A 246 -4.73 12.31 23.88
CA LEU A 246 -4.37 13.64 23.37
C LEU A 246 -5.58 14.45 22.86
N GLY A 247 -6.70 13.77 22.56
CA GLY A 247 -7.87 14.36 21.90
C GLY A 247 -7.86 14.21 20.38
N LYS A 248 -8.99 14.53 19.76
CA LYS A 248 -9.13 14.63 18.30
C LYS A 248 -8.38 15.84 17.75
N ASP A 249 -7.89 15.73 16.51
CA ASP A 249 -7.10 16.77 15.84
C ASP A 249 -5.91 17.25 16.70
N SER A 250 -5.25 16.33 17.40
CA SER A 250 -4.16 16.64 18.34
C SER A 250 -2.77 16.50 17.73
N VAL A 251 -2.65 15.94 16.52
CA VAL A 251 -1.39 15.69 15.82
C VAL A 251 -1.22 16.69 14.66
N PHE A 252 0.00 17.22 14.47
CA PHE A 252 0.27 18.22 13.42
C PHE A 252 0.15 17.60 12.02
N PHE A 253 0.86 16.48 11.82
CA PHE A 253 0.69 15.58 10.69
C PHE A 253 1.21 14.18 11.03
N ILE A 254 0.79 13.19 10.24
CA ILE A 254 1.26 11.81 10.28
C ILE A 254 2.05 11.50 9.01
N VAL A 255 3.17 10.80 9.14
CA VAL A 255 3.88 10.17 8.00
C VAL A 255 3.95 8.68 8.25
N ASP A 256 3.42 7.90 7.32
CA ASP A 256 3.40 6.45 7.35
C ASP A 256 4.20 5.85 6.19
N GLU A 257 4.36 4.53 6.23
CA GLU A 257 4.98 3.78 5.15
C GLU A 257 4.34 4.05 3.79
N GLY A 258 5.17 4.14 2.76
CA GLY A 258 4.67 4.34 1.41
C GLY A 258 5.78 4.21 0.38
N PRO A 259 5.55 4.67 -0.86
CA PRO A 259 6.57 4.63 -1.89
C PRO A 259 7.78 5.47 -1.51
N ASN A 260 8.92 5.12 -2.08
CA ASN A 260 10.17 5.82 -1.82
C ASN A 260 10.12 7.28 -2.28
N MET A 261 10.73 8.17 -1.49
CA MET A 261 10.71 9.62 -1.71
C MET A 261 11.56 10.08 -2.91
N CYS A 262 12.32 9.21 -3.56
CA CYS A 262 13.16 9.58 -4.69
C CYS A 262 13.32 8.42 -5.66
N THR A 263 12.38 8.25 -6.59
CA THR A 263 12.44 7.17 -7.59
C THR A 263 12.43 7.74 -9.00
N GLU A 264 13.31 7.23 -9.86
CA GLU A 264 13.34 7.62 -11.26
C GLU A 264 12.16 7.03 -12.03
N THR A 265 11.33 7.89 -12.61
CA THR A 265 10.19 7.48 -13.45
C THR A 265 9.80 8.62 -14.38
N MET A 266 9.23 8.30 -15.54
CA MET A 266 8.78 9.30 -16.52
C MET A 266 9.87 10.30 -16.97
N GLY A 267 11.14 9.91 -16.87
CA GLY A 267 12.29 10.75 -17.23
C GLY A 267 12.75 11.73 -16.15
N ASP A 268 12.10 11.76 -14.99
CA ASP A 268 12.43 12.62 -13.85
C ASP A 268 12.53 11.78 -12.55
N TYR A 269 12.90 12.41 -11.43
CA TYR A 269 12.85 11.80 -10.11
C TYR A 269 11.59 12.27 -9.40
N TYR A 270 10.78 11.32 -8.95
CA TYR A 270 9.52 11.62 -8.26
C TYR A 270 9.58 11.19 -6.80
N ALA A 271 9.04 12.04 -5.95
CA ALA A 271 8.53 11.67 -4.64
C ALA A 271 7.01 11.59 -4.73
N MET A 272 6.48 10.36 -4.80
CA MET A 272 5.04 10.14 -4.84
C MET A 272 4.50 10.19 -3.41
N LEU A 273 4.23 11.38 -2.91
CA LEU A 273 3.73 11.56 -1.55
C LEU A 273 2.23 11.20 -1.53
N ILE A 274 1.88 10.06 -0.93
CA ILE A 274 0.50 9.62 -0.91
C ILE A 274 -0.31 10.54 0.02
N THR A 275 -1.33 11.18 -0.52
CA THR A 275 -2.23 12.08 0.20
C THR A 275 -3.67 11.56 0.25
N GLY A 276 -3.90 10.36 -0.27
CA GLY A 276 -5.20 9.72 -0.22
C GLY A 276 -5.14 8.26 -0.62
N GLU A 277 -6.10 7.49 -0.12
CA GLU A 277 -6.23 6.07 -0.41
C GLU A 277 -7.62 5.77 -0.97
N LYS A 278 -7.72 4.71 -1.75
CA LYS A 278 -9.00 4.17 -2.20
C LYS A 278 -9.79 3.61 -1.01
N GLY A 279 -11.11 3.52 -1.19
CA GLY A 279 -11.96 2.82 -0.24
C GLY A 279 -11.85 1.30 -0.39
N TYR A 280 -12.50 0.56 0.49
CA TYR A 280 -12.45 -0.89 0.56
C TYR A 280 -13.79 -1.48 0.98
N VAL A 281 -14.16 -2.59 0.34
CA VAL A 281 -15.23 -3.48 0.83
C VAL A 281 -15.04 -4.88 0.26
N ASP A 282 -15.19 -5.88 1.11
CA ASP A 282 -15.38 -7.25 0.67
C ASP A 282 -16.85 -7.66 0.77
N LEU A 283 -17.40 -8.11 -0.35
CA LEU A 283 -18.73 -8.70 -0.39
C LEU A 283 -18.65 -10.21 -0.20
N ILE A 284 -19.64 -10.76 0.50
CA ILE A 284 -19.88 -12.20 0.57
C ILE A 284 -21.25 -12.52 -0.02
N ALA A 285 -21.26 -13.34 -1.06
CA ALA A 285 -22.47 -13.87 -1.67
C ALA A 285 -22.62 -15.34 -1.31
N ASN A 286 -23.73 -15.72 -0.69
CA ASN A 286 -24.07 -17.10 -0.37
C ASN A 286 -25.34 -17.51 -1.10
N ILE A 287 -25.36 -18.69 -1.71
CA ILE A 287 -26.58 -19.30 -2.25
C ILE A 287 -26.81 -20.64 -1.56
N VAL A 288 -27.91 -20.70 -0.82
CA VAL A 288 -28.34 -21.88 -0.07
C VAL A 288 -29.54 -22.52 -0.77
N THR A 289 -29.46 -23.81 -1.04
CA THR A 289 -30.51 -24.60 -1.70
C THR A 289 -30.73 -25.93 -0.96
N PRO A 290 -31.86 -26.64 -1.15
CA PRO A 290 -32.11 -27.93 -0.50
C PRO A 290 -31.09 -29.04 -0.84
N GLY A 291 -30.35 -28.92 -1.94
CA GLY A 291 -29.51 -29.99 -2.50
C GLY A 291 -30.34 -31.14 -3.08
N GLY A 292 -29.75 -32.33 -3.15
CA GLY A 292 -30.41 -33.51 -3.74
C GLY A 292 -29.44 -34.50 -4.38
N HIS A 293 -29.99 -35.54 -5.02
CA HIS A 293 -29.21 -36.57 -5.71
C HIS A 293 -28.93 -36.15 -7.16
N SER A 294 -27.68 -36.25 -7.61
CA SER A 294 -27.30 -35.75 -8.95
C SER A 294 -27.96 -36.46 -10.14
N SER A 295 -28.58 -37.64 -9.93
CA SER A 295 -29.33 -38.33 -11.00
C SER A 295 -30.74 -37.76 -11.24
N LEU A 296 -31.23 -36.91 -10.34
CA LEU A 296 -32.54 -36.23 -10.45
C LEU A 296 -32.34 -34.74 -10.11
N PRO A 297 -31.54 -34.00 -10.90
CA PRO A 297 -31.27 -32.60 -10.62
C PRO A 297 -32.47 -31.72 -10.96
N LYS A 298 -32.57 -30.57 -10.30
CA LYS A 298 -33.31 -29.43 -10.84
C LYS A 298 -32.55 -28.85 -12.04
N ASP A 299 -33.21 -28.02 -12.85
CA ASP A 299 -32.60 -27.40 -14.04
C ASP A 299 -31.33 -26.59 -13.74
N HIS A 300 -31.22 -26.04 -12.52
CA HIS A 300 -30.05 -25.32 -12.05
C HIS A 300 -29.62 -25.77 -10.65
N THR A 301 -28.31 -25.89 -10.45
CA THR A 301 -27.68 -26.09 -9.13
C THR A 301 -27.29 -24.75 -8.52
N SER A 302 -27.04 -24.71 -7.22
CA SER A 302 -26.51 -23.53 -6.52
C SER A 302 -25.20 -23.01 -7.15
N ILE A 303 -24.33 -23.88 -7.67
CA ILE A 303 -23.11 -23.48 -8.40
C ILE A 303 -23.48 -22.77 -9.70
N GLY A 304 -24.44 -23.30 -10.46
CA GLY A 304 -24.92 -22.64 -11.69
C GLY A 304 -25.58 -21.29 -11.42
N MET A 305 -26.33 -21.18 -10.32
CA MET A 305 -26.93 -19.92 -9.87
C MET A 305 -25.86 -18.89 -9.47
N MET A 306 -24.84 -19.31 -8.70
CA MET A 306 -23.73 -18.45 -8.30
C MET A 306 -22.92 -18.01 -9.52
N SER A 307 -22.63 -18.93 -10.45
CA SER A 307 -21.94 -18.60 -11.71
C SER A 307 -22.69 -17.53 -12.50
N TYR A 308 -24.02 -17.62 -12.58
CA TYR A 308 -24.81 -16.57 -13.24
C TYR A 308 -24.68 -15.21 -12.53
N PHE A 309 -24.71 -15.18 -11.19
CA PHE A 309 -24.52 -13.94 -10.44
C PHE A 309 -23.13 -13.34 -10.69
N LEU A 310 -22.07 -14.14 -10.53
CA LEU A 310 -20.68 -13.70 -10.65
C LEU A 310 -20.38 -13.20 -12.07
N THR A 311 -20.71 -13.97 -13.11
CA THR A 311 -20.49 -13.55 -14.49
C THR A 311 -21.27 -12.28 -14.82
N SER A 312 -22.55 -12.18 -14.42
CA SER A 312 -23.34 -10.97 -14.67
C SER A 312 -22.77 -9.75 -13.92
N TYR A 313 -22.23 -9.97 -12.72
CA TYR A 313 -21.62 -8.92 -11.90
C TYR A 313 -20.30 -8.42 -12.51
N GLU A 314 -19.43 -9.33 -12.96
CA GLU A 314 -18.14 -8.99 -13.55
C GLU A 314 -18.27 -8.36 -14.94
N ASP A 315 -19.26 -8.77 -15.75
CA ASP A 315 -19.49 -8.25 -17.10
C ASP A 315 -19.74 -6.73 -17.12
N GLU A 316 -20.33 -6.15 -16.07
CA GLU A 316 -20.48 -4.69 -15.92
C GLU A 316 -19.30 -4.10 -15.14
N MET A 317 -18.26 -3.62 -15.82
CA MET A 317 -17.19 -2.89 -15.14
C MET A 317 -17.67 -1.55 -14.56
N TYR A 318 -17.12 -1.14 -13.42
CA TYR A 318 -17.29 0.24 -12.92
C TYR A 318 -16.75 1.24 -13.94
N GLN A 319 -17.42 2.38 -14.06
CA GLN A 319 -16.96 3.49 -14.88
C GLN A 319 -15.75 4.15 -14.24
N SER A 320 -14.80 4.59 -15.05
CA SER A 320 -13.69 5.41 -14.56
C SER A 320 -14.17 6.82 -14.28
N VAL A 321 -13.78 7.36 -13.13
CA VAL A 321 -14.15 8.70 -12.68
C VAL A 321 -12.90 9.40 -12.14
N LEU A 322 -12.68 10.64 -12.59
CA LEU A 322 -11.56 11.47 -12.14
C LEU A 322 -12.11 12.75 -11.51
N PRO A 323 -12.63 12.68 -10.27
CA PRO A 323 -13.03 13.86 -9.53
C PRO A 323 -11.79 14.70 -9.16
N ASP A 324 -12.00 15.99 -8.93
CA ASP A 324 -10.90 16.94 -8.66
C ASP A 324 -10.13 16.62 -7.38
N GLN A 325 -10.74 15.90 -6.45
CA GLN A 325 -10.13 15.47 -5.18
C GLN A 325 -9.23 14.24 -5.34
N ASN A 326 -9.27 13.54 -6.48
CA ASN A 326 -8.44 12.36 -6.70
C ASN A 326 -6.97 12.79 -6.84
N PRO A 327 -6.08 12.36 -5.92
CA PRO A 327 -4.68 12.79 -5.95
C PRO A 327 -3.92 12.45 -7.24
N LEU A 328 -4.34 11.44 -8.01
CA LEU A 328 -3.72 11.14 -9.31
C LEU A 328 -3.77 12.36 -10.26
N LEU A 329 -4.84 13.16 -10.19
CA LEU A 329 -4.93 14.37 -11.00
C LEU A 329 -3.81 15.35 -10.64
N ASN A 330 -3.49 15.51 -9.35
CA ASN A 330 -2.37 16.31 -8.90
C ASN A 330 -1.04 15.74 -9.39
N THR A 331 -0.86 14.41 -9.38
CA THR A 331 0.34 13.77 -9.93
C THR A 331 0.57 14.16 -11.39
N LEU A 332 -0.48 14.06 -12.21
CA LEU A 332 -0.42 14.37 -13.64
C LEU A 332 -0.26 15.87 -13.89
N GLU A 333 -0.85 16.73 -13.07
CA GLU A 333 -0.63 18.18 -13.13
C GLU A 333 0.81 18.54 -12.76
N CYS A 334 1.39 17.91 -11.73
CA CYS A 334 2.80 18.08 -11.37
C CYS A 334 3.76 17.65 -12.46
N ALA A 335 3.56 16.44 -12.99
CA ALA A 335 4.33 15.95 -14.13
C ALA A 335 4.16 16.85 -15.37
N ALA A 336 2.99 17.47 -15.54
CA ALA A 336 2.73 18.39 -16.64
C ALA A 336 3.30 19.80 -16.42
N GLU A 337 3.44 20.29 -15.19
CA GLU A 337 4.03 21.61 -14.95
C GLU A 337 5.54 21.57 -14.88
N GLN A 338 6.07 20.62 -14.10
CA GLN A 338 7.48 20.56 -13.69
C GLN A 338 8.27 19.46 -14.40
N GLY A 339 7.61 18.44 -14.95
CA GLY A 339 8.25 17.30 -15.58
C GLY A 339 8.28 17.34 -17.11
N HIS A 340 8.77 16.24 -17.67
CA HIS A 340 8.98 16.04 -19.10
C HIS A 340 7.85 15.27 -19.81
N LEU A 341 6.58 15.55 -19.48
CA LEU A 341 5.45 14.93 -20.17
C LEU A 341 5.34 15.35 -21.65
N PRO A 342 4.96 14.43 -22.56
CA PRO A 342 4.67 14.79 -23.96
C PRO A 342 3.58 15.88 -24.06
N GLU A 343 3.78 16.86 -24.94
CA GLU A 343 2.91 18.05 -25.07
C GLU A 343 1.41 17.70 -25.25
N ALA A 344 1.14 16.59 -25.94
CA ALA A 344 -0.20 16.07 -26.15
C ALA A 344 -0.93 15.73 -24.85
N ILE A 345 -0.22 15.21 -23.85
CA ILE A 345 -0.77 14.87 -22.52
C ILE A 345 -0.63 16.05 -21.57
N ARG A 346 0.47 16.82 -21.66
CA ARG A 346 0.73 18.02 -20.85
C ARG A 346 -0.45 19.00 -20.92
N SER A 347 -0.85 19.42 -22.12
CA SER A 347 -1.94 20.39 -22.30
C SER A 347 -3.30 19.87 -21.80
N VAL A 348 -3.53 18.56 -21.92
CA VAL A 348 -4.74 17.88 -21.46
C VAL A 348 -4.78 17.84 -19.93
N ALA A 349 -3.70 17.41 -19.28
CA ALA A 349 -3.58 17.36 -17.82
C ALA A 349 -3.79 18.75 -17.18
N LEU A 350 -3.12 19.78 -17.72
CA LEU A 350 -3.24 21.15 -17.22
C LEU A 350 -4.64 21.75 -17.43
N SER A 351 -5.44 21.23 -18.36
CA SER A 351 -6.79 21.74 -18.64
C SER A 351 -7.91 20.91 -18.02
N ALA A 352 -7.60 19.75 -17.42
CA ALA A 352 -8.60 18.76 -17.01
C ALA A 352 -9.56 19.26 -15.93
N ARG A 353 -9.15 20.16 -15.03
CA ARG A 353 -10.05 20.75 -14.01
C ARG A 353 -11.09 21.69 -14.61
N ASP A 354 -10.72 22.41 -15.66
CA ASP A 354 -11.52 23.51 -16.22
C ASP A 354 -12.29 23.13 -17.50
N ASN A 355 -11.96 21.97 -18.09
CA ASN A 355 -12.52 21.54 -19.38
C ASN A 355 -12.91 20.06 -19.36
N SER A 356 -14.20 19.76 -19.51
CA SER A 356 -14.73 18.39 -19.47
C SER A 356 -14.20 17.52 -20.60
N VAL A 357 -13.96 18.06 -21.80
CA VAL A 357 -13.40 17.31 -22.94
C VAL A 357 -11.94 16.96 -22.67
N ALA A 358 -11.17 17.86 -22.05
CA ALA A 358 -9.81 17.55 -21.61
C ALA A 358 -9.83 16.47 -20.51
N LYS A 359 -10.76 16.55 -19.55
CA LYS A 359 -10.92 15.52 -18.51
C LYS A 359 -11.26 14.14 -19.10
N GLU A 360 -12.17 14.08 -20.07
CA GLU A 360 -12.52 12.84 -20.78
C GLU A 360 -11.31 12.25 -21.51
N LYS A 361 -10.56 13.08 -22.25
CA LYS A 361 -9.31 12.64 -22.92
C LYS A 361 -8.25 12.16 -21.92
N LEU A 362 -8.16 12.78 -20.74
CA LEU A 362 -7.24 12.35 -19.70
C LEU A 362 -7.64 10.99 -19.12
N ILE A 363 -8.94 10.76 -18.91
CA ILE A 363 -9.48 9.46 -18.49
C ILE A 363 -9.16 8.40 -19.56
N GLU A 364 -9.42 8.67 -20.83
CA GLU A 364 -9.10 7.75 -21.94
C GLU A 364 -7.60 7.41 -21.99
N TYR A 365 -6.73 8.37 -21.71
CA TYR A 365 -5.29 8.15 -21.61
C TYR A 365 -4.93 7.24 -20.42
N ILE A 366 -5.45 7.55 -19.22
CA ILE A 366 -5.21 6.77 -18.01
C ILE A 366 -5.69 5.31 -18.18
N GLU A 367 -6.82 5.09 -18.86
CA GLU A 367 -7.39 3.76 -19.07
C GLU A 367 -6.54 2.83 -19.94
N GLN A 368 -5.63 3.38 -20.75
CA GLN A 368 -4.71 2.60 -21.58
C GLN A 368 -3.57 1.98 -20.76
N ASP A 369 -3.29 2.54 -19.58
CA ASP A 369 -2.28 2.05 -18.66
C ASP A 369 -2.94 1.24 -17.53
N TRP A 370 -2.59 -0.04 -17.43
CA TRP A 370 -3.18 -0.93 -16.43
C TRP A 370 -2.82 -0.55 -14.99
N LEU A 371 -1.64 0.04 -14.76
CA LEU A 371 -1.19 0.52 -13.45
C LEU A 371 -1.97 1.76 -13.03
N LEU A 372 -2.26 2.67 -13.97
CA LEU A 372 -2.97 3.91 -13.67
C LEU A 372 -4.50 3.73 -13.63
N LYS A 373 -5.06 2.88 -14.49
CA LYS A 373 -6.51 2.67 -14.66
C LYS A 373 -7.25 2.47 -13.33
N TYR A 374 -6.71 1.65 -12.43
CA TYR A 374 -7.38 1.34 -11.17
C TYR A 374 -7.26 2.44 -10.10
N ASN A 375 -6.50 3.51 -10.34
CA ASN A 375 -6.52 4.69 -9.48
C ASN A 375 -7.78 5.54 -9.70
N ILE A 376 -8.43 5.42 -10.86
CA ILE A 376 -9.66 6.15 -11.23
C ILE A 376 -10.88 5.25 -11.40
N ARG A 377 -10.70 3.93 -11.30
CA ARG A 377 -11.78 2.94 -11.45
C ARG A 377 -11.87 2.05 -10.22
N THR A 378 -13.08 1.86 -9.72
CA THR A 378 -13.34 0.86 -8.67
C THR A 378 -13.01 -0.53 -9.21
N SER A 379 -12.11 -1.25 -8.54
CA SER A 379 -11.78 -2.62 -8.91
C SER A 379 -12.82 -3.57 -8.33
N GLN A 380 -12.97 -4.73 -8.97
CA GLN A 380 -13.77 -5.85 -8.49
C GLN A 380 -12.99 -7.13 -8.81
N ALA A 381 -12.80 -7.97 -7.81
CA ALA A 381 -12.09 -9.23 -7.96
C ALA A 381 -12.85 -10.34 -7.22
N VAL A 382 -13.20 -11.42 -7.92
CA VAL A 382 -13.78 -12.61 -7.30
C VAL A 382 -12.64 -13.53 -6.89
N ASP A 383 -12.27 -13.49 -5.62
CA ASP A 383 -11.03 -14.12 -5.16
C ASP A 383 -11.24 -15.56 -4.68
N ILE A 384 -12.39 -15.84 -4.04
CA ILE A 384 -12.65 -17.13 -3.39
C ILE A 384 -14.06 -17.62 -3.75
N VAL A 385 -14.16 -18.88 -4.18
CA VAL A 385 -15.44 -19.57 -4.36
C VAL A 385 -15.40 -20.96 -3.70
N TYR A 386 -16.34 -21.23 -2.81
CA TYR A 386 -16.55 -22.54 -2.19
C TYR A 386 -17.87 -23.16 -2.65
N GLY A 387 -17.88 -24.45 -2.97
CA GLY A 387 -19.13 -25.15 -3.29
C GLY A 387 -18.96 -26.62 -3.67
N GLY A 388 -19.79 -27.48 -3.07
CA GLY A 388 -19.91 -28.90 -3.39
C GLY A 388 -18.93 -29.80 -2.64
N ASP A 389 -19.43 -30.94 -2.15
CA ASP A 389 -18.65 -31.88 -1.33
C ASP A 389 -18.32 -33.19 -2.06
N LYS A 390 -19.17 -33.57 -3.02
CA LYS A 390 -19.09 -34.87 -3.71
C LYS A 390 -19.74 -34.80 -5.09
N SER A 391 -19.15 -35.47 -6.07
CA SER A 391 -19.60 -35.46 -7.47
C SER A 391 -21.04 -35.93 -7.71
N ASN A 392 -21.60 -36.76 -6.82
CA ASN A 392 -22.96 -37.30 -6.96
C ASN A 392 -23.98 -36.70 -5.96
N SER A 393 -23.65 -35.56 -5.35
CA SER A 393 -24.55 -34.81 -4.47
C SER A 393 -24.68 -33.36 -4.96
N LEU A 394 -25.90 -32.86 -5.06
CA LEU A 394 -26.12 -31.47 -5.43
C LEU A 394 -25.66 -30.54 -4.29
N PRO A 395 -24.85 -29.51 -4.56
CA PRO A 395 -24.33 -28.62 -3.53
C PRO A 395 -25.44 -27.84 -2.83
N ARG A 396 -25.43 -27.83 -1.50
CA ARG A 396 -26.41 -27.09 -0.71
C ARG A 396 -26.00 -25.64 -0.48
N ASN A 397 -24.72 -25.38 -0.30
CA ASN A 397 -24.19 -24.05 -0.07
C ASN A 397 -23.10 -23.74 -1.08
N VAL A 398 -23.14 -22.53 -1.65
CA VAL A 398 -22.08 -21.98 -2.49
C VAL A 398 -21.82 -20.55 -2.02
N THR A 399 -20.56 -20.27 -1.72
CA THR A 399 -20.11 -18.98 -1.18
C THR A 399 -19.09 -18.37 -2.12
N ALA A 400 -19.19 -17.08 -2.36
CA ALA A 400 -18.20 -16.31 -3.12
C ALA A 400 -17.81 -15.04 -2.36
N TYR A 401 -16.53 -14.71 -2.40
CA TYR A 401 -15.93 -13.51 -1.82
C TYR A 401 -15.49 -12.58 -2.96
N ILE A 402 -15.86 -11.30 -2.87
CA ILE A 402 -15.60 -10.32 -3.93
C ILE A 402 -14.97 -9.07 -3.33
N ASN A 403 -13.68 -8.87 -3.60
CA ASN A 403 -12.94 -7.70 -3.15
C ASN A 403 -13.19 -6.48 -4.02
N HIS A 404 -13.25 -5.31 -3.39
CA HIS A 404 -13.33 -4.02 -4.08
C HIS A 404 -12.35 -3.01 -3.49
N ARG A 405 -11.58 -2.37 -4.37
CA ARG A 405 -10.91 -1.09 -4.07
C ARG A 405 -11.73 0.04 -4.71
N ILE A 406 -12.33 0.89 -3.91
CA ILE A 406 -13.30 1.92 -4.33
C ILE A 406 -12.56 3.19 -4.76
N ALA A 407 -12.75 3.63 -6.00
CA ALA A 407 -12.14 4.86 -6.50
C ALA A 407 -12.84 6.11 -5.96
N TYR A 408 -12.11 7.23 -5.94
CA TYR A 408 -12.70 8.55 -5.64
C TYR A 408 -13.85 8.85 -6.60
N GLY A 409 -14.95 9.40 -6.08
CA GLY A 409 -16.18 9.61 -6.84
C GLY A 409 -17.12 8.39 -6.82
N ASN A 410 -16.69 7.27 -6.24
CA ASN A 410 -17.55 6.17 -5.80
C ASN A 410 -17.55 6.07 -4.28
N SER A 411 -18.43 5.22 -3.77
CA SER A 411 -18.61 4.94 -2.35
C SER A 411 -18.94 3.47 -2.14
N VAL A 412 -18.92 3.03 -0.88
CA VAL A 412 -19.41 1.71 -0.48
C VAL A 412 -20.85 1.49 -0.98
N ASP A 413 -21.70 2.52 -0.93
CA ASP A 413 -23.06 2.45 -1.46
C ASP A 413 -23.09 2.19 -2.97
N THR A 414 -22.12 2.70 -3.72
CA THR A 414 -22.02 2.45 -5.18
C THR A 414 -21.83 0.95 -5.44
N VAL A 415 -20.98 0.30 -4.64
CA VAL A 415 -20.75 -1.15 -4.71
C VAL A 415 -22.00 -1.93 -4.32
N PHE A 416 -22.64 -1.55 -3.20
CA PHE A 416 -23.87 -2.17 -2.73
C PHE A 416 -25.03 -2.06 -3.73
N HIS A 417 -25.21 -0.91 -4.37
CA HIS A 417 -26.25 -0.73 -5.39
C HIS A 417 -26.05 -1.70 -6.56
N LYS A 418 -24.82 -1.84 -7.05
CA LYS A 418 -24.49 -2.76 -8.13
C LYS A 418 -24.68 -4.22 -7.71
N ALA A 419 -24.18 -4.61 -6.55
CA ALA A 419 -24.31 -5.98 -6.06
C ALA A 419 -25.79 -6.38 -5.87
N LEU A 420 -26.59 -5.48 -5.29
CA LEU A 420 -28.03 -5.69 -5.11
C LEU A 420 -28.78 -5.76 -6.44
N LYS A 421 -28.38 -5.00 -7.47
CA LYS A 421 -28.95 -5.09 -8.84
C LYS A 421 -28.81 -6.53 -9.38
N TYR A 422 -27.61 -7.10 -9.36
CA TYR A 422 -27.36 -8.44 -9.89
C TYR A 422 -27.88 -9.56 -8.99
N ALA A 423 -27.88 -9.37 -7.67
CA ALA A 423 -28.51 -10.31 -6.75
C ALA A 423 -30.02 -10.38 -7.00
N LYS A 424 -30.69 -9.25 -7.22
CA LYS A 424 -32.13 -9.22 -7.59
C LYS A 424 -32.40 -9.90 -8.93
N MET A 425 -31.54 -9.72 -9.93
CA MET A 425 -31.66 -10.39 -11.23
C MET A 425 -31.53 -11.91 -11.08
N THR A 426 -30.52 -12.36 -10.33
CA THR A 426 -30.27 -13.78 -10.03
C THR A 426 -31.45 -14.39 -9.28
N ALA A 427 -31.90 -13.74 -8.21
CA ALA A 427 -33.02 -14.21 -7.39
C ALA A 427 -34.31 -14.39 -8.20
N LYS A 428 -34.65 -13.43 -9.06
CA LYS A 428 -35.81 -13.51 -9.95
C LYS A 428 -35.68 -14.59 -11.02
N LYS A 429 -34.48 -14.75 -11.60
CA LYS A 429 -34.24 -15.73 -12.67
C LYS A 429 -34.42 -17.16 -12.19
N PHE A 430 -33.99 -17.45 -10.96
CA PHE A 430 -34.01 -18.81 -10.40
C PHE A 430 -35.11 -19.03 -9.35
N ASP A 431 -36.00 -18.06 -9.17
CA ASP A 431 -37.08 -18.09 -8.20
C ASP A 431 -36.59 -18.46 -6.78
N ILE A 432 -35.52 -17.80 -6.33
CA ILE A 432 -34.97 -17.94 -4.96
C ILE A 432 -35.21 -16.68 -4.14
N GLY A 433 -35.23 -16.81 -2.82
CA GLY A 433 -35.27 -15.67 -1.93
C GLY A 433 -34.01 -14.80 -2.02
N LEU A 434 -34.06 -13.60 -1.46
CA LEU A 434 -32.92 -12.69 -1.36
C LEU A 434 -32.93 -11.96 -0.03
N THR A 435 -31.83 -12.04 0.71
CA THR A 435 -31.54 -11.20 1.88
C THR A 435 -30.32 -10.33 1.59
N PHE A 436 -30.38 -9.07 2.00
CA PHE A 436 -29.29 -8.11 1.90
C PHE A 436 -29.09 -7.41 3.24
N HIS A 437 -27.92 -7.60 3.86
CA HIS A 437 -27.58 -7.07 5.20
C HIS A 437 -28.64 -7.41 6.25
N GLY A 438 -29.03 -8.68 6.33
CA GLY A 438 -30.08 -9.17 7.22
C GLY A 438 -31.52 -8.73 6.87
N ARG A 439 -31.72 -7.88 5.85
CA ARG A 439 -33.06 -7.46 5.40
C ARG A 439 -33.57 -8.34 4.28
N THR A 440 -34.76 -8.90 4.45
CA THR A 440 -35.43 -9.68 3.40
C THR A 440 -35.88 -8.76 2.27
N ILE A 441 -35.36 -9.01 1.06
CA ILE A 441 -35.74 -8.33 -0.18
C ILE A 441 -36.78 -9.18 -0.93
N PHE A 442 -36.53 -10.48 -1.05
CA PHE A 442 -37.49 -11.48 -1.52
C PHE A 442 -37.59 -12.60 -0.49
N PRO A 443 -38.81 -13.07 -0.14
CA PRO A 443 -38.97 -14.16 0.81
C PRO A 443 -38.30 -15.43 0.29
N VAL A 444 -37.83 -16.28 1.21
CA VAL A 444 -37.29 -17.60 0.87
C VAL A 444 -38.32 -18.43 0.11
N THR A 445 -37.86 -19.19 -0.87
CA THR A 445 -38.69 -20.10 -1.67
C THR A 445 -38.23 -21.55 -1.45
N GLU A 446 -38.95 -22.50 -2.03
CA GLU A 446 -38.53 -23.91 -2.06
C GLU A 446 -37.28 -24.17 -2.93
N ASN A 447 -36.91 -23.20 -3.78
CA ASN A 447 -35.74 -23.31 -4.64
C ASN A 447 -34.46 -22.82 -3.95
N GLY A 448 -34.59 -21.97 -2.93
CA GLY A 448 -33.47 -21.56 -2.10
C GLY A 448 -33.52 -20.10 -1.66
N LEU A 449 -32.35 -19.62 -1.23
CA LEU A 449 -32.11 -18.27 -0.74
C LEU A 449 -30.71 -17.81 -1.16
N MET A 450 -30.63 -16.62 -1.73
CA MET A 450 -29.39 -15.87 -1.82
C MET A 450 -29.26 -14.93 -0.61
N VAL A 451 -28.10 -14.94 0.05
CA VAL A 451 -27.73 -13.98 1.08
C VAL A 451 -26.53 -13.20 0.58
N LEU A 452 -26.71 -11.89 0.41
CA LEU A 452 -25.65 -10.96 0.07
C LEU A 452 -25.32 -10.12 1.30
N ASP A 453 -24.08 -10.17 1.72
CA ASP A 453 -23.56 -9.44 2.88
C ASP A 453 -22.16 -8.89 2.58
N TYR A 454 -21.53 -8.30 3.59
CA TYR A 454 -20.12 -7.93 3.59
C TYR A 454 -19.43 -8.47 4.84
N PHE A 455 -18.11 -8.45 4.84
CA PHE A 455 -17.31 -8.72 6.04
C PHE A 455 -16.16 -7.72 6.14
N GLY A 456 -15.57 -7.61 7.32
CA GLY A 456 -14.55 -6.61 7.60
C GLY A 456 -15.13 -5.20 7.70
N GLU A 457 -14.25 -4.22 7.51
CA GLU A 457 -14.60 -2.80 7.64
C GLU A 457 -15.04 -2.21 6.29
N LEU A 458 -16.02 -1.30 6.37
CA LEU A 458 -16.49 -0.54 5.23
C LEU A 458 -15.72 0.78 5.15
N LEU A 459 -14.90 0.93 4.11
CA LEU A 459 -14.10 2.13 3.92
C LEU A 459 -14.53 2.85 2.66
N ASN A 460 -15.01 4.07 2.80
CA ASN A 460 -15.04 5.00 1.67
C ASN A 460 -13.61 5.48 1.38
N PRO A 461 -13.34 6.01 0.17
CA PRO A 461 -12.06 6.66 -0.11
C PRO A 461 -11.69 7.66 0.98
N ALA A 462 -10.42 7.69 1.37
CA ALA A 462 -9.94 8.56 2.43
C ALA A 462 -10.19 10.04 2.07
N ALA A 463 -10.31 10.90 3.07
CA ALA A 463 -10.25 12.33 2.81
C ALA A 463 -8.85 12.67 2.26
N THR A 464 -8.80 13.49 1.21
CA THR A 464 -7.51 13.91 0.63
C THR A 464 -6.82 14.90 1.56
N THR A 465 -5.57 14.58 1.94
CA THR A 465 -4.70 15.47 2.71
C THR A 465 -4.46 16.78 1.93
N PRO A 466 -4.56 17.95 2.58
CA PRO A 466 -4.24 19.24 1.95
C PRO A 466 -2.81 19.27 1.42
N VAL A 467 -2.66 19.72 0.18
CA VAL A 467 -1.36 19.77 -0.54
C VAL A 467 -0.75 21.17 -0.59
N TRP A 468 -1.25 22.07 0.27
CA TRP A 468 -0.78 23.44 0.41
C TRP A 468 -0.82 23.82 1.90
N GLY A 469 0.15 24.62 2.35
CA GLY A 469 0.23 25.12 3.73
C GLY A 469 1.23 24.36 4.60
N ASP A 470 1.28 24.73 5.88
CA ASP A 470 2.41 24.43 6.77
C ASP A 470 2.78 22.95 6.87
N ALA A 471 1.83 22.02 6.93
CA ALA A 471 2.12 20.59 7.03
C ALA A 471 2.79 20.05 5.75
N TRP A 472 2.25 20.41 4.59
CA TRP A 472 2.83 20.07 3.29
C TRP A 472 4.20 20.73 3.12
N ASP A 473 4.30 22.03 3.41
CA ASP A 473 5.53 22.79 3.24
C ASP A 473 6.63 22.26 4.17
N THR A 474 6.29 21.94 5.41
CA THR A 474 7.23 21.34 6.38
C THR A 474 7.80 20.04 5.83
N LEU A 475 6.98 19.07 5.46
CA LEU A 475 7.50 17.77 5.02
C LEU A 475 8.26 17.90 3.69
N THR A 476 7.64 18.50 2.68
CA THR A 476 8.19 18.53 1.33
C THR A 476 9.38 19.47 1.18
N GLY A 477 9.43 20.56 1.95
CA GLY A 477 10.61 21.43 2.02
C GLY A 477 11.85 20.71 2.57
N HIS A 478 11.68 19.80 3.54
CA HIS A 478 12.78 18.95 4.04
C HIS A 478 13.16 17.87 3.03
N MET A 479 12.19 17.27 2.33
CA MET A 479 12.47 16.32 1.25
C MET A 479 13.32 16.95 0.14
N ARG A 480 12.96 18.17 -0.29
CA ARG A 480 13.73 18.92 -1.29
C ARG A 480 15.13 19.25 -0.81
N ALA A 481 15.27 19.75 0.42
CA ALA A 481 16.58 20.05 0.99
C ALA A 481 17.46 18.79 1.01
N PHE A 482 16.92 17.67 1.51
CA PHE A 482 17.65 16.42 1.62
C PHE A 482 18.07 15.85 0.25
N TYR A 483 17.13 15.63 -0.67
CA TYR A 483 17.46 14.97 -1.94
C TYR A 483 18.21 15.86 -2.93
N GLU A 484 17.90 17.16 -2.98
CA GLU A 484 18.56 18.08 -3.91
C GLU A 484 19.95 18.54 -3.44
N GLU A 485 20.21 18.56 -2.13
CA GLU A 485 21.45 19.13 -1.57
C GLU A 485 22.37 18.08 -0.94
N GLU A 486 21.82 17.03 -0.32
CA GLU A 486 22.62 16.02 0.40
C GLU A 486 22.83 14.74 -0.40
N VAL A 487 21.76 14.20 -1.01
CA VAL A 487 21.82 12.92 -1.73
C VAL A 487 22.33 13.11 -3.17
N TYR A 488 21.82 14.12 -3.88
CA TYR A 488 22.19 14.40 -5.27
C TYR A 488 22.59 15.87 -5.50
N PRO A 489 23.64 16.37 -4.81
CA PRO A 489 24.09 17.75 -4.95
C PRO A 489 24.40 18.09 -6.42
N GLY A 490 23.72 19.11 -6.92
CA GLY A 490 23.91 19.63 -8.28
C GLY A 490 23.23 18.80 -9.39
N LYS A 491 22.48 17.75 -9.08
CA LYS A 491 21.73 16.98 -10.08
C LYS A 491 20.46 17.69 -10.54
N PHE A 492 19.72 18.26 -9.59
CA PHE A 492 18.42 18.90 -9.82
C PHE A 492 18.59 20.43 -9.79
N HIS A 493 18.75 21.05 -10.96
CA HIS A 493 18.85 22.51 -11.09
C HIS A 493 18.02 23.00 -12.26
N VAL A 494 17.77 24.32 -12.33
CA VAL A 494 17.05 24.92 -13.47
C VAL A 494 17.80 24.58 -14.77
N GLY A 495 17.12 23.95 -15.72
CA GLY A 495 17.68 23.49 -16.98
C GLY A 495 18.47 22.18 -16.91
N ALA A 496 18.40 21.43 -15.81
CA ALA A 496 18.90 20.06 -15.72
C ALA A 496 18.11 19.11 -16.64
N GLU A 497 18.72 17.98 -16.98
CA GLU A 497 18.07 16.93 -17.78
C GLU A 497 16.92 16.24 -17.03
N GLN A 498 17.00 16.21 -15.71
CA GLN A 498 16.03 15.56 -14.82
C GLN A 498 15.68 16.51 -13.68
N ASN A 499 14.40 16.54 -13.30
CA ASN A 499 13.90 17.29 -12.16
C ASN A 499 13.62 16.37 -10.95
N TYR A 500 13.62 16.94 -9.76
CA TYR A 500 13.06 16.30 -8.57
C TYR A 500 11.67 16.88 -8.28
N ILE A 501 10.63 16.06 -8.41
CA ILE A 501 9.24 16.48 -8.38
C ILE A 501 8.54 15.76 -7.23
N ILE A 502 8.07 16.53 -6.26
CA ILE A 502 7.23 16.02 -5.18
C ILE A 502 5.77 16.16 -5.63
N ALA A 503 5.12 15.03 -5.86
CA ALA A 503 3.78 14.98 -6.40
C ALA A 503 2.82 14.34 -5.40
N PRO A 504 1.68 14.96 -5.09
CA PRO A 504 0.60 14.27 -4.39
C PRO A 504 0.15 13.06 -5.21
N SER A 505 -0.07 11.94 -4.54
CA SER A 505 -0.41 10.67 -5.19
C SER A 505 -1.48 9.92 -4.42
N VAL A 506 -2.12 8.98 -5.11
CA VAL A 506 -3.16 8.10 -4.54
C VAL A 506 -2.64 6.67 -4.50
N MET A 507 -3.00 5.97 -3.45
CA MET A 507 -2.67 4.56 -3.29
C MET A 507 -3.93 3.70 -3.38
N THR A 508 -3.78 2.52 -4.00
CA THR A 508 -4.87 1.55 -4.16
C THR A 508 -5.06 0.63 -2.95
N PRO A 509 -4.01 0.16 -2.25
CA PRO A 509 -4.13 -0.42 -0.91
C PRO A 509 -4.34 0.65 0.17
N ASN A 510 -4.57 0.18 1.39
CA ASN A 510 -4.77 1.01 2.58
C ASN A 510 -3.74 0.57 3.64
N THR A 511 -3.09 1.51 4.31
CA THR A 511 -2.17 1.21 5.43
C THR A 511 -2.86 1.36 6.79
N ASP A 512 -2.08 1.28 7.87
CA ASP A 512 -2.47 1.59 9.24
C ASP A 512 -3.12 2.98 9.40
N THR A 513 -2.77 3.96 8.56
CA THR A 513 -3.33 5.32 8.64
C THR A 513 -4.84 5.42 8.52
N ARG A 514 -5.53 4.41 7.98
CA ARG A 514 -7.01 4.34 8.01
C ARG A 514 -7.57 4.46 9.44
N HIS A 515 -6.77 4.11 10.43
CA HIS A 515 -7.12 4.12 11.85
C HIS A 515 -6.78 5.42 12.57
N TYR A 516 -6.16 6.39 11.89
CA TYR A 516 -5.65 7.63 12.50
C TYR A 516 -6.35 8.90 12.03
N TRP A 517 -7.45 8.80 11.25
CA TRP A 517 -8.16 9.96 10.68
C TRP A 517 -8.71 10.94 11.73
N ASP A 518 -9.00 10.47 12.95
CA ASP A 518 -9.47 11.34 14.04
C ASP A 518 -8.33 12.17 14.69
N LEU A 519 -7.06 11.83 14.45
CA LEU A 519 -5.91 12.52 15.04
C LEU A 519 -5.47 13.75 14.24
N THR A 520 -5.64 13.73 12.92
CA THR A 520 -5.31 14.86 12.03
C THR A 520 -5.86 14.65 10.62
N GLY A 521 -6.13 15.74 9.90
CA GLY A 521 -6.40 15.72 8.45
C GLY A 521 -5.14 15.77 7.58
N ASN A 522 -3.96 15.90 8.19
CA ASN A 522 -2.68 15.95 7.47
C ASN A 522 -1.97 14.58 7.56
N ILE A 523 -2.30 13.68 6.64
CA ILE A 523 -1.75 12.32 6.63
C ILE A 523 -1.01 12.08 5.32
N PHE A 524 0.27 11.76 5.42
CA PHE A 524 1.15 11.49 4.31
C PHE A 524 1.63 10.04 4.36
N LYS A 525 1.86 9.42 3.19
CA LYS A 525 2.66 8.20 3.14
C LYS A 525 3.82 8.33 2.17
N SER A 526 5.01 8.04 2.67
CA SER A 526 6.22 7.88 1.89
C SER A 526 7.37 7.45 2.80
N THR A 527 8.29 6.68 2.24
CA THR A 527 9.49 6.24 2.94
C THR A 527 10.70 6.94 2.33
N PRO A 528 11.64 7.53 3.11
CA PRO A 528 12.89 8.00 2.53
C PRO A 528 13.64 6.82 1.90
N GLY A 529 14.00 6.95 0.63
CA GLY A 529 14.68 5.90 -0.13
C GLY A 529 14.90 6.33 -1.57
N VAL A 530 15.82 5.64 -2.26
CA VAL A 530 16.21 5.94 -3.64
C VAL A 530 15.90 4.82 -4.62
N SER A 531 15.64 3.62 -4.10
CA SER A 531 15.41 2.45 -4.94
C SER A 531 13.94 2.33 -5.35
N ASN A 532 13.64 1.59 -6.41
CA ASN A 532 12.26 1.27 -6.73
C ASN A 532 11.79 0.13 -5.82
N LEU A 533 10.71 0.32 -5.06
CA LEU A 533 10.20 -0.66 -4.09
C LEU A 533 9.92 -2.02 -4.75
N PHE A 534 9.48 -2.02 -6.02
CA PHE A 534 9.17 -3.24 -6.76
C PHE A 534 10.41 -4.07 -7.13
N ASP A 535 11.60 -3.48 -7.08
CA ASP A 535 12.83 -4.22 -7.35
C ASP A 535 13.18 -5.20 -6.22
N TYR A 536 12.54 -5.06 -5.05
CA TYR A 536 12.87 -5.79 -3.84
C TYR A 536 11.77 -6.73 -3.33
N MET A 537 10.73 -6.96 -4.16
CA MET A 537 9.75 -8.03 -3.97
C MET A 537 9.08 -8.08 -2.57
N PRO A 538 8.49 -6.97 -2.07
CA PRO A 538 7.68 -7.04 -0.86
C PRO A 538 6.62 -8.13 -1.01
N HIS A 539 6.39 -8.89 0.06
CA HIS A 539 5.52 -10.07 0.14
C HIS A 539 5.95 -11.28 -0.73
N GLY A 540 6.98 -11.15 -1.55
CA GLY A 540 7.55 -12.21 -2.37
C GLY A 540 8.70 -12.99 -1.69
N PRO A 541 9.22 -14.03 -2.37
CA PRO A 541 10.48 -14.66 -1.99
C PRO A 541 11.67 -13.75 -2.32
N ASP A 542 12.78 -13.96 -1.60
CA ASP A 542 14.02 -13.19 -1.74
C ASP A 542 13.82 -11.68 -1.53
N GLU A 543 12.93 -11.31 -0.60
CA GLU A 543 12.76 -9.92 -0.18
C GLU A 543 14.09 -9.35 0.35
N ALA A 544 14.40 -8.13 -0.06
CA ALA A 544 15.61 -7.42 0.36
C ALA A 544 15.37 -5.90 0.43
N ILE A 545 16.39 -5.12 0.71
CA ILE A 545 16.39 -3.68 0.44
C ILE A 545 17.82 -3.20 0.20
N ASP A 546 17.99 -2.21 -0.68
CA ASP A 546 19.28 -1.54 -0.82
C ASP A 546 19.62 -0.79 0.47
N MET A 547 20.85 -0.97 0.94
CA MET A 547 21.30 -0.36 2.17
C MET A 547 21.37 1.18 2.07
N ASP A 548 21.57 1.76 0.87
CA ASP A 548 21.46 3.22 0.71
C ASP A 548 20.05 3.70 1.05
N SER A 549 19.01 2.97 0.64
CA SER A 549 17.63 3.35 0.99
C SER A 549 17.39 3.29 2.50
N HIS A 550 17.95 2.29 3.21
CA HIS A 550 17.87 2.26 4.69
C HIS A 550 18.61 3.44 5.34
N LEU A 551 19.84 3.75 4.88
CA LEU A 551 20.60 4.90 5.39
C LEU A 551 19.92 6.24 5.08
N ASN A 552 19.19 6.34 3.96
CA ASN A 552 18.38 7.50 3.62
C ASN A 552 17.26 7.74 4.65
N VAL A 553 16.62 6.69 5.17
CA VAL A 553 15.65 6.80 6.28
C VAL A 553 16.31 7.48 7.48
N ILE A 554 17.46 6.96 7.89
CA ILE A 554 18.17 7.45 9.08
C ILE A 554 18.60 8.91 8.89
N ALA A 555 19.27 9.22 7.78
CA ALA A 555 19.80 10.54 7.49
C ALA A 555 18.70 11.59 7.30
N PHE A 556 17.63 11.24 6.59
CA PHE A 556 16.49 12.14 6.39
C PHE A 556 15.85 12.51 7.73
N TYR A 557 15.51 11.51 8.55
CA TYR A 557 14.83 11.77 9.83
C TYR A 557 15.75 12.43 10.85
N TYR A 558 17.06 12.14 10.86
CA TYR A 558 18.02 12.86 11.69
C TYR A 558 17.98 14.37 11.41
N ASN A 559 18.05 14.78 10.15
CA ASN A 559 17.95 16.19 9.77
C ASN A 559 16.54 16.76 10.03
N PHE A 560 15.51 15.96 9.75
CA PHE A 560 14.12 16.34 9.99
C PHE A 560 13.90 16.66 11.48
N PHE A 561 14.44 15.87 12.40
CA PHE A 561 14.38 16.14 13.84
C PHE A 561 15.12 17.42 14.22
N ALA A 562 16.32 17.65 13.69
CA ALA A 562 17.11 18.86 13.97
C ALA A 562 16.42 20.16 13.55
N SER A 563 15.65 20.12 12.46
CA SER A 563 14.99 21.28 11.89
C SER A 563 13.53 21.37 12.29
N ALA A 564 12.67 20.43 11.86
CA ALA A 564 11.22 20.52 11.99
C ALA A 564 10.74 20.54 13.45
N LEU A 565 11.43 19.85 14.36
CA LEU A 565 11.05 19.85 15.78
C LEU A 565 11.46 21.13 16.51
N ASN A 566 12.31 21.97 15.91
CA ASN A 566 12.80 23.23 16.51
C ASN A 566 12.09 24.49 15.99
N GLN A 567 11.13 24.34 15.08
CA GLN A 567 10.36 25.44 14.50
C GLN A 567 9.28 25.92 15.46
#